data_AF-A0A2S9YUR3-F1
#
_entry.id   AF-A0A2S9YUR3-F1
#
_cell.length_a   1.000
_cell.length_b   1.000
_cell.length_c   1.000
_cell.angle_alpha   90.00
_cell.angle_beta   90.00
_cell.angle_gamma   90.00
#
_symmetry.space_group_name_H-M   'P 1'
#
loop_
_entity.id
_entity.type
_entity.pdbx_description
1 polymer ?
#
loop_
_entity_poly.entity_id
_entity_poly.type
_entity_poly.pdbx_seq_one_letter_code
_entity_poly.pdbx_strand_id
1 'polypeptide(L)'
;MNKTIRTITTTFALALATLVGSSALAAAPAQVEGAATEQVELDGADRFDAAVTLEGQVNINTASSAELELLPGIGPSIAARIISYRETHKYQQRNNIMRIRGIGQKTFAKIKDYLIVEGETTLRVAG
;
A
#
# COMPACT_ATOMS: atom_id res chain seq x y z
N MET A 1 36.24 38.81 -15.73
CA MET A 1 36.85 39.09 -17.05
C MET A 1 35.80 38.91 -18.15
N ASN A 2 34.87 39.86 -18.19
CA ASN A 2 34.22 40.44 -19.36
C ASN A 2 34.87 40.12 -20.73
N LYS A 3 34.16 39.36 -21.57
CA LYS A 3 34.20 39.54 -23.03
C LYS A 3 32.81 39.45 -23.63
N THR A 4 32.14 40.59 -23.54
CA THR A 4 31.07 41.09 -24.39
C THR A 4 31.46 40.99 -25.88
N ILE A 5 30.44 40.95 -26.75
CA ILE A 5 30.42 41.36 -28.17
C ILE A 5 30.69 40.28 -29.21
N ARG A 6 29.60 39.74 -29.78
CA ARG A 6 29.37 39.67 -31.23
C ARG A 6 27.88 40.00 -31.47
N THR A 7 27.53 41.25 -31.79
CA THR A 7 27.21 41.72 -33.16
C THR A 7 25.85 41.18 -33.62
N ILE A 8 24.75 41.90 -33.36
CA ILE A 8 24.10 42.93 -34.22
C ILE A 8 23.18 42.30 -35.28
N THR A 9 22.05 42.97 -35.55
CA THR A 9 21.08 42.78 -36.65
C THR A 9 20.17 41.54 -36.50
N THR A 10 18.84 41.55 -36.63
CA THR A 10 17.92 42.38 -37.41
C THR A 10 16.48 41.91 -37.12
N THR A 11 15.55 42.82 -36.77
CA THR A 11 14.07 42.72 -36.90
C THR A 11 13.37 41.58 -36.13
N PHE A 12 12.10 41.60 -35.75
CA PHE A 12 10.93 42.31 -36.23
C PHE A 12 9.91 42.25 -35.08
N ALA A 13 9.53 43.40 -34.54
CA ALA A 13 8.47 43.47 -33.54
C ALA A 13 7.12 43.21 -34.24
N LEU A 14 6.63 41.97 -34.18
CA LEU A 14 5.27 41.64 -34.60
C LEU A 14 4.36 41.77 -33.40
N ALA A 15 3.64 42.89 -33.35
CA ALA A 15 2.52 43.12 -32.46
C ALA A 15 1.45 42.05 -32.72
N LEU A 16 1.17 41.20 -31.73
CA LEU A 16 -0.04 40.40 -31.70
C LEU A 16 -0.85 40.79 -30.46
N ALA A 17 -1.95 41.49 -30.71
CA ALA A 17 -2.92 41.91 -29.73
C ALA A 17 -3.53 40.68 -29.04
N THR A 18 -3.21 40.45 -27.76
CA THR A 18 -3.94 39.48 -26.93
C THR A 18 -5.15 40.16 -26.32
N LEU A 19 -6.24 40.13 -27.09
CA LEU A 19 -7.60 40.38 -26.64
C LEU A 19 -7.97 39.33 -25.58
N VAL A 20 -7.99 39.71 -24.30
CA VAL A 20 -8.58 38.88 -23.24
C VAL A 20 -10.09 38.98 -23.36
N GLY A 21 -10.66 38.09 -24.16
CA GLY A 21 -12.10 37.84 -24.23
C GLY A 21 -12.50 36.80 -23.20
N SER A 22 -13.10 37.25 -22.09
CA SER A 22 -13.86 36.39 -21.18
C SER A 22 -15.13 35.94 -21.85
N SER A 23 -15.21 34.66 -22.21
CA SER A 23 -16.47 33.99 -22.58
C SER A 23 -16.74 32.86 -21.61
N ALA A 24 -17.70 33.10 -20.73
CA ALA A 24 -18.40 32.08 -19.98
C ALA A 24 -19.38 31.33 -20.90
N LEU A 25 -19.66 30.07 -20.50
CA LEU A 25 -20.89 29.28 -20.72
C LEU A 25 -20.79 28.06 -21.66
N ALA A 26 -20.66 26.86 -21.07
CA ALA A 26 -21.36 25.59 -21.39
C ALA A 26 -20.74 24.45 -20.53
N ALA A 27 -21.36 23.95 -19.45
CA ALA A 27 -22.49 23.01 -19.43
C ALA A 27 -22.19 21.63 -20.06
N ALA A 28 -21.67 20.67 -19.27
CA ALA A 28 -22.35 19.41 -18.96
C ALA A 28 -21.43 18.45 -18.13
N PRO A 29 -21.97 17.78 -17.09
CA PRO A 29 -21.26 16.87 -16.20
C PRO A 29 -21.41 15.39 -16.62
N ALA A 30 -20.32 14.64 -16.63
CA ALA A 30 -20.31 13.18 -16.68
C ALA A 30 -19.17 12.67 -15.78
N GLN A 31 -19.44 12.48 -14.49
CA GLN A 31 -19.60 11.15 -13.87
C GLN A 31 -18.36 10.25 -14.09
N VAL A 32 -17.36 10.38 -13.22
CA VAL A 32 -16.59 9.20 -12.80
C VAL A 32 -17.14 8.80 -11.45
N GLU A 33 -18.06 7.84 -11.55
CA GLU A 33 -18.67 7.02 -10.54
C GLU A 33 -17.62 6.05 -9.95
N GLY A 34 -17.70 5.80 -8.64
CA GLY A 34 -17.00 4.71 -7.95
C GLY A 34 -15.75 5.19 -7.18
N ALA A 35 -15.68 5.12 -5.86
CA ALA A 35 -16.54 4.48 -4.90
C ALA A 35 -16.41 5.18 -3.54
N ALA A 36 -17.56 5.35 -2.90
CA ALA A 36 -17.79 5.23 -1.47
C ALA A 36 -16.63 5.58 -0.54
N THR A 37 -16.79 6.74 0.10
CA THR A 37 -16.74 6.88 1.56
C THR A 37 -16.88 5.55 2.30
N GLU A 38 -15.81 5.11 2.94
CA GLU A 38 -15.90 4.47 4.25
C GLU A 38 -14.95 5.22 5.17
N GLN A 39 -15.46 6.31 5.72
CA GLN A 39 -14.99 6.80 7.02
C GLN A 39 -15.45 5.76 8.04
N VAL A 40 -14.56 4.82 8.36
CA VAL A 40 -14.79 3.93 9.50
C VAL A 40 -14.39 4.70 10.76
N GLU A 41 -15.40 5.27 11.40
CA GLU A 41 -15.35 5.72 12.78
C GLU A 41 -15.24 4.46 13.67
N LEU A 42 -14.06 4.23 14.25
CA LEU A 42 -13.78 3.07 15.08
C LEU A 42 -13.84 3.46 16.57
N ASP A 43 -15.05 3.74 17.07
CA ASP A 43 -15.32 3.67 18.50
C ASP A 43 -15.69 2.22 18.83
N GLY A 44 -14.71 1.46 19.35
CA GLY A 44 -14.89 0.04 19.65
C GLY A 44 -13.60 -0.76 19.58
N ALA A 45 -12.69 -0.54 20.55
CA ALA A 45 -11.85 -1.63 21.02
C ALA A 45 -12.78 -2.75 21.52
N ASP A 46 -12.45 -4.01 21.25
CA ASP A 46 -13.24 -5.22 21.54
C ASP A 46 -14.38 -5.52 20.55
N ARG A 47 -14.10 -6.23 19.44
CA ARG A 47 -14.80 -7.47 18.96
C ARG A 47 -14.08 -8.25 17.84
N PHE A 48 -12.75 -8.21 17.70
CA PHE A 48 -12.04 -9.12 16.75
C PHE A 48 -11.90 -10.56 17.29
N ASP A 49 -12.94 -11.07 17.94
CA ASP A 49 -13.08 -12.46 18.41
C ASP A 49 -14.22 -13.15 17.64
N ALA A 50 -14.40 -12.78 16.36
CA ALA A 50 -15.04 -13.71 15.43
C ALA A 50 -14.03 -14.85 15.26
N ALA A 51 -14.33 -16.00 15.87
CA ALA A 51 -13.55 -17.22 15.78
C ALA A 51 -13.54 -17.71 14.33
N VAL A 52 -12.75 -17.04 13.48
CA VAL A 52 -12.41 -17.53 12.16
C VAL A 52 -11.54 -18.76 12.39
N THR A 53 -12.13 -19.93 12.18
CA THR A 53 -11.39 -21.19 12.16
C THR A 53 -10.48 -21.18 10.95
N LEU A 54 -9.24 -20.79 11.18
CA LEU A 54 -8.18 -20.85 10.20
C LEU A 54 -7.64 -22.27 10.18
N GLU A 55 -7.90 -22.98 9.09
CA GLU A 55 -7.34 -24.30 8.85
C GLU A 55 -6.15 -24.18 7.90
N GLY A 56 -5.02 -24.74 8.32
CA GLY A 56 -3.79 -24.77 7.51
C GLY A 56 -2.71 -23.79 7.97
N GLN A 57 -1.71 -23.62 7.12
CA GLN A 57 -0.51 -22.84 7.41
C GLN A 57 -0.26 -21.79 6.31
N VAL A 58 0.17 -20.60 6.74
CA VAL A 58 0.56 -19.46 5.90
C VAL A 58 2.04 -19.52 5.62
N ASN A 59 2.41 -19.56 4.33
CA ASN A 59 3.80 -19.39 3.95
C ASN A 59 4.16 -17.90 3.88
N ILE A 60 5.07 -17.46 4.76
CA ILE A 60 5.48 -16.05 4.86
C ILE A 60 6.13 -15.54 3.55
N ASN A 61 6.80 -16.42 2.80
CA ASN A 61 7.49 -16.09 1.57
C ASN A 61 6.55 -15.92 0.37
N THR A 62 5.39 -16.60 0.36
CA THR A 62 4.47 -16.63 -0.79
C THR A 62 3.09 -16.04 -0.50
N ALA A 63 2.69 -15.92 0.77
CA ALA A 63 1.36 -15.43 1.15
C ALA A 63 1.09 -14.00 0.66
N SER A 64 -0.15 -13.74 0.32
CA SER A 64 -0.69 -12.41 0.03
C SER A 64 -0.81 -11.57 1.30
N SER A 65 -1.01 -10.25 1.15
CA SER A 65 -1.26 -9.37 2.29
C SER A 65 -2.50 -9.81 3.07
N ALA A 66 -3.58 -10.15 2.36
CA ALA A 66 -4.83 -10.61 2.94
C ALA A 66 -4.63 -11.88 3.80
N GLU A 67 -3.89 -12.88 3.32
CA GLU A 67 -3.62 -14.10 4.09
C GLU A 67 -2.77 -13.86 5.34
N LEU A 68 -1.87 -12.88 5.29
CA LEU A 68 -1.08 -12.48 6.47
C LEU A 68 -1.96 -11.73 7.49
N GLU A 69 -2.89 -10.91 7.03
CA GLU A 69 -3.84 -10.15 7.87
C GLU A 69 -4.85 -11.05 8.59
N LEU A 70 -5.09 -12.26 8.08
CA LEU A 70 -5.90 -13.27 8.79
C LEU A 70 -5.25 -13.72 10.10
N LEU A 71 -3.93 -13.55 10.26
CA LEU A 71 -3.23 -14.00 11.46
C LEU A 71 -3.51 -13.07 12.65
N PRO A 72 -3.78 -13.63 13.85
CA PRO A 72 -4.12 -12.83 15.03
C PRO A 72 -2.97 -11.88 15.42
N GLY A 73 -3.26 -10.58 15.39
CA GLY A 73 -2.29 -9.52 15.72
C GLY A 73 -1.37 -9.10 14.56
N ILE A 74 -1.64 -9.57 13.34
CA ILE A 74 -1.05 -9.04 12.11
C ILE A 74 -2.08 -8.13 11.43
N GLY A 75 -1.81 -6.83 11.37
CA GLY A 75 -2.63 -5.87 10.64
C GLY A 75 -2.03 -5.50 9.28
N PRO A 76 -2.73 -4.66 8.47
CA PRO A 76 -2.31 -4.28 7.12
C PRO A 76 -0.92 -3.64 7.09
N SER A 77 -0.58 -2.82 8.09
CA SER A 77 0.75 -2.22 8.19
C SER A 77 1.87 -3.24 8.44
N ILE A 78 1.58 -4.33 9.16
CA ILE A 78 2.55 -5.38 9.42
C ILE A 78 2.68 -6.29 8.20
N ALA A 79 1.56 -6.68 7.58
CA ALA A 79 1.52 -7.46 6.35
C ALA A 79 2.32 -6.79 5.23
N ALA A 80 2.11 -5.49 5.00
CA ALA A 80 2.88 -4.72 4.02
C ALA A 80 4.40 -4.78 4.30
N ARG A 81 4.81 -4.65 5.57
CA ARG A 81 6.23 -4.74 5.95
C ARG A 81 6.81 -6.14 5.75
N ILE A 82 6.02 -7.19 5.98
CA ILE A 82 6.44 -8.56 5.70
C ILE A 82 6.73 -8.73 4.20
N ILE A 83 5.85 -8.19 3.35
CA ILE A 83 6.00 -8.22 1.88
C ILE A 83 7.25 -7.45 1.46
N SER A 84 7.43 -6.21 1.91
CA SER A 84 8.63 -5.43 1.58
C SER A 84 9.91 -6.11 2.04
N TYR A 85 9.90 -6.78 3.20
CA TYR A 85 11.09 -7.50 3.68
C TYR A 85 11.48 -8.66 2.76
N ARG A 86 10.51 -9.45 2.27
CA ARG A 86 10.79 -10.61 1.39
C ARG A 86 11.20 -10.25 -0.04
N GLU A 87 11.04 -9.00 -0.45
CA GLU A 87 11.58 -8.50 -1.72
C GLU A 87 13.11 -8.44 -1.68
N THR A 88 13.68 -8.11 -0.52
CA THR A 88 15.14 -8.04 -0.33
C THR A 88 15.71 -9.27 0.40
N HIS A 89 14.97 -9.85 1.34
CA HIS A 89 15.44 -10.93 2.23
C HIS A 89 14.37 -12.01 2.39
N LYS A 90 14.60 -13.21 1.85
CA LYS A 90 13.70 -14.34 2.08
C LYS A 90 13.74 -14.82 3.53
N TYR A 91 12.59 -15.24 4.05
CA TYR A 91 12.49 -15.81 5.38
C TYR A 91 12.93 -17.27 5.34
N GLN A 92 14.06 -17.57 5.97
CA GLN A 92 14.57 -18.94 6.10
C GLN A 92 13.91 -19.72 7.25
N GLN A 93 13.37 -18.99 8.23
CA GLN A 93 12.72 -19.59 9.40
C GLN A 93 11.54 -18.73 9.81
N ARG A 94 10.48 -19.36 10.34
CA ARG A 94 9.30 -18.68 10.90
C ARG A 94 9.66 -17.62 11.94
N ASN A 95 10.72 -17.82 12.73
CA ASN A 95 11.18 -16.86 13.74
C ASN A 95 11.75 -15.55 13.14
N ASN A 96 12.19 -15.55 11.87
CA ASN A 96 12.72 -14.34 11.23
C ASN A 96 11.65 -13.25 11.06
N ILE A 97 10.37 -13.60 11.15
CA ILE A 97 9.27 -12.63 11.11
C ILE A 97 9.36 -11.60 12.25
N MET A 98 10.01 -11.96 13.37
CA MET A 98 10.28 -11.05 14.49
C MET A 98 11.26 -9.90 14.16
N ARG A 99 11.95 -9.97 13.02
CA ARG A 99 12.78 -8.85 12.53
C ARG A 99 11.94 -7.67 12.07
N ILE A 100 10.64 -7.88 11.82
CA ILE A 100 9.71 -6.85 11.41
C ILE A 100 9.25 -6.06 12.64
N ARG A 101 9.43 -4.74 12.58
CA ARG A 101 9.00 -3.81 13.64
C ARG A 101 7.52 -4.00 13.98
N GLY A 102 7.16 -4.27 15.23
CA GLY A 102 5.76 -4.47 15.63
C GLY A 102 5.30 -5.92 15.66
N ILE A 103 6.12 -6.88 15.24
CA ILE A 103 5.93 -8.29 15.59
C ILE A 103 6.81 -8.59 16.80
N GLY A 104 6.19 -8.68 17.97
CA GLY A 104 6.86 -9.06 19.22
C GLY A 104 6.72 -10.55 19.53
N GLN A 105 7.38 -10.98 20.62
CA GLN A 105 7.27 -12.35 21.15
C GLN A 105 5.82 -12.79 21.37
N LYS A 106 4.96 -11.87 21.87
CA LYS A 106 3.55 -12.16 22.13
C LYS A 106 2.77 -12.50 20.85
N THR A 107 2.91 -11.67 19.82
CA THR A 107 2.26 -11.89 18.53
C THR A 107 2.83 -13.15 17.88
N PHE A 108 4.15 -13.29 17.86
CA PHE A 108 4.82 -14.47 17.30
C PHE A 108 4.32 -15.76 17.96
N ALA A 109 4.23 -15.81 19.29
CA ALA A 109 3.75 -16.99 20.00
C ALA A 109 2.33 -17.44 19.61
N LYS A 110 1.47 -16.51 19.19
CA LYS A 110 0.10 -16.79 18.72
C LYS A 110 0.06 -17.28 17.27
N ILE A 111 0.92 -16.72 16.41
CA ILE A 111 0.89 -17.00 14.97
C ILE A 111 1.85 -18.12 14.57
N LYS A 112 2.86 -18.44 15.38
CA LYS A 112 3.96 -19.34 15.03
C LYS A 112 3.48 -20.72 14.57
N ASP A 113 2.34 -21.19 15.03
CA ASP A 113 1.81 -22.52 14.73
C ASP A 113 1.03 -22.53 13.40
N TYR A 114 0.70 -21.35 12.88
CA TYR A 114 0.11 -21.11 11.56
C TYR A 114 1.16 -20.69 10.52
N LEU A 115 2.44 -20.59 10.88
CA LEU A 115 3.50 -20.07 9.99
C LEU A 115 4.41 -21.16 9.46
N ILE A 116 4.58 -21.19 8.14
CA ILE A 116 5.58 -22.00 7.44
C ILE A 116 6.49 -21.12 6.58
N VAL A 117 7.67 -21.67 6.25
CA VAL A 117 8.67 -21.04 5.38
C VAL A 117 8.94 -21.84 4.12
N GLU A 118 8.64 -23.14 4.14
CA GLU A 118 8.81 -24.08 3.04
C GLU A 118 7.45 -24.72 2.71
N GLY A 119 7.16 -24.92 1.42
CA GLY A 119 5.90 -25.49 0.93
C GLY A 119 4.93 -24.45 0.35
N GLU A 120 3.73 -24.87 -0.03
CA GLU A 120 2.68 -23.97 -0.53
C GLU A 120 1.85 -23.40 0.62
N THR A 121 1.32 -22.18 0.45
CA THR A 121 0.34 -21.63 1.40
C THR A 121 -0.93 -22.47 1.34
N THR A 122 -1.28 -23.10 2.45
CA THR A 122 -2.48 -23.96 2.56
C THR A 122 -3.58 -23.32 3.40
N LEU A 123 -3.38 -22.08 3.88
CA LEU A 123 -4.34 -21.39 4.71
C LEU A 123 -5.68 -21.26 3.96
N ARG A 124 -6.73 -21.80 4.57
CA ARG A 124 -8.12 -21.62 4.13
C ARG A 124 -8.95 -21.12 5.30
N VAL A 125 -9.90 -20.26 4.98
CA VAL A 125 -10.96 -19.88 5.91
C VAL A 125 -11.94 -21.05 5.94
N ALA A 126 -12.00 -21.79 7.06
CA ALA A 126 -13.03 -22.80 7.24
C ALA A 126 -14.34 -22.07 7.55
N GLY A 127 -15.27 -22.14 6.60
CA GLY A 127 -16.64 -21.61 6.70
C GLY A 127 -17.63 -22.66 7.14
#